data_AF-A0A382SDT2-F1
#
_entry.id   AF-A0A382SDT2-F1
#
_cell.length_a   1.000
_cell.length_b   1.000
_cell.length_c   1.000
_cell.angle_alpha   90.00
_cell.angle_beta   90.00
_cell.angle_gamma   90.00
#
_symmetry.space_group_name_H-M   'P 1'
#
loop_
_entity.id
_entity.type
_entity.pdbx_description
1 polymer ?
#
loop_
_entity_poly.entity_id
_entity_poly.type
_entity_poly.pdbx_seq_one_letter_code
_entity_poly.pdbx_strand_id
1 'polypeptide(L)'
;SSKWFGGCYVFLVENVVKPMLDDTPDTDVLAAHAPTFHGQAAILEAALEGGEWLCGEQATIADIAVAAPMHLHGAQKLPLEDYPNIRAWIGRVEALSCWQKSDPLPHIPAELLAKLA
;
A
#
# COMPACT_ATOMS: atom_id res chain seq x y z
N SER A 1 -4.60 3.58 15.74
CA SER A 1 -4.33 4.93 15.19
C SER A 1 -4.64 4.90 13.70
N SER A 2 -5.60 5.69 13.22
CA SER A 2 -6.05 5.73 11.81
C SER A 2 -5.07 6.42 10.83
N LYS A 3 -3.91 6.86 11.31
CA LYS A 3 -2.96 7.68 10.55
C LYS A 3 -2.32 6.95 9.36
N TRP A 4 -2.14 5.63 9.46
CA TRP A 4 -1.54 4.82 8.39
C TRP A 4 -2.37 4.83 7.12
N PHE A 5 -3.69 4.72 7.26
CA PHE A 5 -4.61 4.82 6.12
C PHE A 5 -4.40 6.14 5.37
N GLY A 6 -4.41 7.27 6.07
CA GLY A 6 -4.16 8.59 5.47
C GLY A 6 -2.77 8.73 4.84
N GLY A 7 -1.76 8.05 5.40
CA GLY A 7 -0.41 7.98 4.83
C GLY A 7 -0.40 7.38 3.43
N CYS A 8 -1.11 6.28 3.21
CA CYS A 8 -1.19 5.59 1.92
C CYS A 8 -2.25 6.21 0.98
N TYR A 9 -3.35 6.74 1.54
CA TYR A 9 -4.53 7.13 0.77
C TYR A 9 -4.27 8.28 -0.21
N VAL A 10 -3.37 9.22 0.11
CA VAL A 10 -2.98 10.29 -0.82
C VAL A 10 -2.38 9.71 -2.09
N PHE A 11 -1.50 8.73 -1.98
CA PHE A 11 -0.90 8.04 -3.13
C PHE A 11 -1.95 7.28 -3.94
N LEU A 12 -2.93 6.65 -3.29
CA LEU A 12 -4.07 6.02 -3.98
C LEU A 12 -4.88 7.03 -4.77
N VAL A 13 -5.23 8.18 -4.18
CA VAL A 13 -6.02 9.20 -4.87
C VAL A 13 -5.25 9.75 -6.05
N GLU A 14 -4.02 10.18 -5.84
CA GLU A 14 -3.21 10.83 -6.87
C GLU A 14 -2.82 9.87 -8.00
N ASN A 15 -2.32 8.67 -7.68
CA ASN A 15 -1.77 7.77 -8.69
C ASN A 15 -2.76 6.73 -9.24
N VAL A 16 -3.94 6.56 -8.62
CA VAL A 16 -4.93 5.55 -9.06
C VAL A 16 -6.29 6.20 -9.36
N VAL A 17 -6.89 6.89 -8.39
CA VAL A 17 -8.27 7.40 -8.54
C VAL A 17 -8.34 8.51 -9.59
N LYS A 18 -7.45 9.52 -9.53
CA LYS A 18 -7.44 10.62 -10.50
C LYS A 18 -7.28 10.12 -11.94
N PRO A 19 -6.27 9.29 -12.28
CA PRO A 19 -6.17 8.72 -13.62
C PRO A 19 -7.42 7.96 -14.08
N MET A 20 -8.03 7.16 -13.21
CA MET A 20 -9.28 6.45 -13.55
C MET A 20 -10.43 7.41 -13.92
N LEU A 21 -10.47 8.57 -13.28
CA LEU A 21 -11.45 9.64 -13.50
C LEU A 21 -11.01 10.69 -14.54
N ASP A 22 -10.00 10.38 -15.37
CA ASP A 22 -9.46 11.26 -16.42
C ASP A 22 -8.87 12.58 -15.88
N ASP A 23 -8.39 12.56 -14.64
CA ASP A 23 -7.64 13.64 -14.00
C ASP A 23 -6.15 13.25 -13.86
N THR A 24 -5.28 14.24 -13.66
CA THR A 24 -3.83 14.04 -13.58
C THR A 24 -3.33 14.03 -12.14
N PRO A 25 -2.41 13.12 -11.76
CA PRO A 25 -1.74 13.17 -10.47
C PRO A 25 -1.06 14.52 -10.24
N ASP A 26 -1.24 15.09 -9.05
CA ASP A 26 -0.54 16.28 -8.58
C ASP A 26 0.76 15.87 -7.88
N THR A 27 1.88 16.10 -8.57
CA THR A 27 3.21 15.75 -8.06
C THR A 27 3.62 16.58 -6.84
N ASP A 28 3.10 17.80 -6.69
CA ASP A 28 3.42 18.66 -5.55
C ASP A 28 2.70 18.16 -4.29
N VAL A 29 1.45 17.69 -4.42
CA VAL A 29 0.72 17.00 -3.35
C VAL A 29 1.45 15.74 -2.90
N LEU A 30 1.91 14.92 -3.85
CA LEU A 30 2.69 13.71 -3.56
C LEU A 30 3.99 14.05 -2.82
N ALA A 31 4.75 15.03 -3.32
CA ALA A 31 6.01 15.45 -2.71
C ALA A 31 5.82 16.04 -1.31
N ALA A 32 4.78 16.88 -1.12
CA ALA A 32 4.45 17.45 0.17
C ALA A 32 4.01 16.41 1.21
N HIS A 33 3.36 15.32 0.76
CA HIS A 33 2.89 14.25 1.64
C HIS A 33 3.94 13.17 1.92
N ALA A 34 4.94 13.01 1.05
CA ALA A 34 5.98 11.98 1.17
C ALA A 34 6.64 11.90 2.56
N PRO A 35 7.00 13.01 3.25
CA PRO A 35 7.56 12.94 4.60
C PRO A 35 6.63 12.25 5.62
N THR A 36 5.31 12.42 5.49
CA THR A 36 4.32 11.77 6.36
C THR A 36 4.32 10.26 6.13
N PHE A 37 4.35 9.83 4.86
CA PHE A 37 4.45 8.42 4.53
C PHE A 37 5.75 7.82 5.05
N HIS A 38 6.89 8.45 4.77
CA HIS A 38 8.20 7.94 5.19
C HIS A 38 8.32 7.81 6.71
N GLY A 39 7.80 8.78 7.48
CA GLY A 39 7.78 8.69 8.94
C GLY A 39 6.95 7.52 9.47
N GLN A 40 5.86 7.17 8.80
CA GLN A 40 5.01 6.04 9.19
C GLN A 40 5.57 4.69 8.71
N ALA A 41 6.10 4.64 7.48
CA ALA A 41 6.76 3.48 6.93
C ALA A 41 8.00 3.11 7.75
N ALA A 42 8.78 4.07 8.25
CA ALA A 42 9.89 3.80 9.15
C ALA A 42 9.47 3.08 10.45
N ILE A 43 8.29 3.41 11.00
CA ILE A 43 7.75 2.73 12.18
C ILE A 43 7.35 1.29 11.84
N LEU A 44 6.69 1.09 10.70
CA LEU A 44 6.28 -0.24 10.24
C LEU A 44 7.50 -1.13 9.91
N GLU A 45 8.50 -0.57 9.24
CA GLU A 45 9.76 -1.23 8.91
C GLU A 45 10.49 -1.73 10.16
N ALA A 46 10.57 -0.89 11.20
CA ALA A 46 11.15 -1.26 12.49
C ALA A 46 10.29 -2.29 13.24
N ALA A 47 8.97 -2.20 13.14
CA ALA A 47 8.06 -3.18 13.77
C ALA A 47 8.17 -4.58 13.14
N LEU A 48 8.60 -4.65 11.88
CA LEU A 48 8.87 -5.90 11.16
C LEU A 48 10.30 -6.41 11.34
N GLU A 49 11.16 -5.68 12.06
CA GLU A 49 12.52 -6.12 12.34
C GLU A 49 12.50 -7.38 13.21
N GLY A 50 13.18 -8.44 12.74
CA GLY A 50 13.31 -9.70 13.48
C GLY A 50 12.09 -10.62 13.45
N GLY A 51 11.04 -10.29 12.68
CA GLY A 51 9.82 -11.08 12.57
C GLY A 51 9.24 -11.17 11.16
N GLU A 52 8.49 -12.24 10.88
CA GLU A 52 7.84 -12.40 9.57
C GLU A 52 6.48 -11.69 9.49
N TRP A 53 5.80 -11.52 10.62
CA TRP A 53 4.47 -10.96 10.77
C TRP A 53 4.47 -9.90 11.88
N LEU A 54 3.49 -9.00 11.88
CA LEU A 54 3.43 -7.91 12.86
C LEU A 54 3.21 -8.38 14.31
N CYS A 55 2.61 -9.56 14.48
CA CYS A 55 2.25 -10.09 15.80
C CYS A 55 2.45 -11.62 15.84
N GLY A 56 3.45 -12.08 16.60
CA GLY A 56 3.71 -13.50 16.80
C GLY A 56 4.33 -14.18 15.57
N GLU A 57 4.08 -15.47 15.42
CA GLU A 57 4.75 -16.32 14.42
C GLU A 57 3.92 -16.60 13.16
N GLN A 58 2.68 -16.10 13.10
CA GLN A 58 1.74 -16.35 12.01
C GLN A 58 0.96 -15.07 11.67
N ALA A 59 0.41 -15.01 10.45
CA ALA A 59 -0.43 -13.89 10.04
C ALA A 59 -1.64 -13.71 10.98
N THR A 60 -1.92 -12.46 11.33
CA THR A 60 -3.05 -12.07 12.17
C THR A 60 -3.89 -10.99 11.50
N ILE A 61 -4.98 -10.57 12.15
CA ILE A 61 -5.75 -9.41 11.71
C ILE A 61 -4.92 -8.12 11.67
N ALA A 62 -3.83 -8.02 12.45
CA ALA A 62 -2.94 -6.86 12.39
C ALA A 62 -2.29 -6.73 11.01
N ASP A 63 -1.86 -7.84 10.42
CA ASP A 63 -1.23 -7.85 9.10
C ASP A 63 -2.20 -7.40 8.02
N ILE A 64 -3.42 -7.96 8.03
CA ILE A 64 -4.48 -7.60 7.08
C ILE A 64 -4.86 -6.11 7.22
N ALA A 65 -5.01 -5.62 8.45
CA ALA A 65 -5.41 -4.24 8.70
C ALA A 65 -4.35 -3.21 8.26
N VAL A 66 -3.06 -3.55 8.39
CA VAL A 66 -1.96 -2.68 7.98
C VAL A 66 -1.67 -2.80 6.47
N ALA A 67 -1.90 -3.97 5.88
CA ALA A 67 -1.71 -4.18 4.45
C ALA A 67 -2.83 -3.56 3.61
N ALA A 68 -4.08 -3.51 4.11
CA ALA A 68 -5.25 -3.04 3.36
C ALA A 68 -5.08 -1.63 2.73
N PRO A 69 -4.52 -0.61 3.41
CA PRO A 69 -4.23 0.68 2.78
C PRO A 69 -3.22 0.61 1.61
N MET A 70 -2.39 -0.44 1.58
CA MET A 70 -1.35 -0.68 0.58
C MET A 70 -1.77 -1.69 -0.50
N HIS A 71 -3.04 -2.10 -0.57
CA HIS A 71 -3.50 -3.22 -1.42
C HIS A 71 -3.23 -3.08 -2.93
N LEU A 72 -2.91 -1.87 -3.39
CA LEU A 72 -2.47 -1.58 -4.76
C LEU A 72 -1.10 -0.91 -4.77
N HIS A 73 -0.19 -1.27 -3.86
CA HIS A 73 1.05 -0.52 -3.59
C HIS A 73 1.87 -0.20 -4.86
N GLY A 74 1.89 -1.11 -5.84
CA GLY A 74 2.52 -0.90 -7.14
C GLY A 74 1.85 0.22 -7.95
N ALA A 75 0.52 0.17 -8.12
CA ALA A 75 -0.24 1.21 -8.84
C ALA A 75 -0.32 2.53 -8.07
N GLN A 76 -0.37 2.46 -6.73
CA GLN A 76 -0.26 3.62 -5.84
C GLN A 76 1.11 4.29 -5.94
N LYS A 77 2.14 3.60 -6.43
CA LYS A 77 3.53 4.06 -6.43
C LYS A 77 3.99 4.44 -5.02
N LEU A 78 3.66 3.61 -4.02
CA LEU A 78 4.16 3.82 -2.67
C LEU A 78 5.70 3.74 -2.68
N PRO A 79 6.42 4.71 -2.08
CA PRO A 79 7.89 4.75 -2.12
C PRO A 79 8.48 3.73 -1.14
N LEU A 80 8.49 2.46 -1.56
CA LEU A 80 8.84 1.29 -0.75
C LEU A 80 10.29 0.83 -0.94
N GLU A 81 11.06 1.49 -1.80
CA GLU A 81 12.42 1.11 -2.18
C GLU A 81 13.37 0.98 -0.97
N ASP A 82 13.23 1.90 -0.02
CA ASP A 82 14.05 1.98 1.20
C ASP A 82 13.54 1.08 2.35
N TYR A 83 12.48 0.29 2.12
CA TYR A 83 11.78 -0.48 3.17
C TYR A 83 11.74 -1.99 2.87
N PRO A 84 12.88 -2.69 2.97
CA PRO A 84 12.97 -4.10 2.61
C PRO A 84 12.10 -5.02 3.48
N ASN A 85 11.94 -4.77 4.78
CA ASN A 85 11.09 -5.60 5.64
C ASN A 85 9.62 -5.47 5.25
N ILE A 86 9.16 -4.23 4.99
CA ILE A 86 7.81 -3.99 4.46
C ILE A 86 7.60 -4.73 3.15
N ARG A 87 8.54 -4.63 2.20
CA ARG A 87 8.44 -5.31 0.90
C ARG A 87 8.38 -6.84 1.03
N ALA A 88 9.18 -7.42 1.92
CA ALA A 88 9.14 -8.85 2.18
C ALA A 88 7.83 -9.28 2.86
N TRP A 89 7.36 -8.48 3.83
CA TRP A 89 6.12 -8.72 4.57
C TRP A 89 4.88 -8.62 3.69
N ILE A 90 4.74 -7.56 2.88
CA ILE A 90 3.58 -7.41 2.00
C ILE A 90 3.50 -8.54 0.98
N GLY A 91 4.64 -9.01 0.45
CA GLY A 91 4.69 -10.19 -0.42
C GLY A 91 4.20 -11.48 0.27
N ARG A 92 4.44 -11.64 1.58
CA ARG A 92 3.88 -12.74 2.37
C ARG A 92 2.37 -12.58 2.58
N VAL A 93 1.90 -11.36 2.85
CA VAL A 93 0.45 -11.07 2.98
C VAL A 93 -0.26 -11.38 1.66
N GLU A 94 0.30 -10.98 0.53
CA GLU A 94 -0.24 -11.22 -0.82
C GLU A 94 -0.29 -12.70 -1.20
N ALA A 95 0.55 -13.54 -0.58
CA ALA A 95 0.52 -14.99 -0.74
C ALA A 95 -0.61 -15.67 0.06
N LEU A 96 -1.29 -14.98 0.98
CA LEU A 96 -2.39 -15.55 1.77
C LEU A 96 -3.64 -15.76 0.89
N SER A 97 -4.28 -16.93 0.99
CA SER A 97 -5.48 -17.20 0.17
C SER A 97 -6.65 -16.26 0.47
N CYS A 98 -6.77 -15.75 1.71
CA CYS A 98 -7.80 -14.78 2.06
C CYS A 98 -7.57 -13.44 1.35
N TRP A 99 -6.31 -13.04 1.20
CA TRP A 99 -5.93 -11.82 0.50
C TRP A 99 -6.16 -11.93 -1.00
N GLN A 100 -5.71 -13.02 -1.62
CA GLN A 100 -5.93 -13.28 -3.06
C GLN A 100 -7.41 -13.29 -3.44
N LYS A 101 -8.28 -13.80 -2.56
CA LYS A 101 -9.74 -13.78 -2.77
C LYS A 101 -10.38 -12.40 -2.58
N SER A 102 -9.63 -11.42 -2.07
CA SER A 102 -10.07 -10.04 -1.90
C SER A 102 -9.51 -9.10 -2.97
N ASP A 103 -8.69 -9.61 -3.89
CA ASP A 103 -8.03 -8.81 -4.93
C ASP A 103 -9.08 -8.07 -5.79
N PRO A 104 -9.07 -6.72 -5.82
CA PRO A 104 -9.99 -5.97 -6.65
C PRO A 104 -9.58 -5.98 -8.14
N LEU A 105 -8.32 -6.24 -8.48
CA LEU A 105 -7.81 -6.12 -9.85
C LEU A 105 -8.61 -6.92 -10.89
N PRO A 106 -9.02 -8.18 -10.64
CA PRO A 106 -9.85 -8.95 -11.58
C PRO A 106 -11.25 -8.35 -11.82
N HIS A 107 -11.69 -7.42 -10.97
CA HIS A 107 -13.01 -6.81 -11.00
C HIS A 107 -12.99 -5.35 -11.45
N ILE A 108 -11.81 -4.75 -11.64
CA ILE A 108 -11.67 -3.41 -12.22
C ILE A 108 -11.77 -3.54 -13.75
N PRO A 109 -12.64 -2.75 -14.41
CA PRO A 109 -12.73 -2.76 -15.87
C PRO A 109 -11.38 -2.47 -16.54
N ALA A 110 -11.07 -3.21 -17.62
CA ALA A 110 -9.77 -3.16 -18.28
C ALA A 110 -9.44 -1.76 -18.83
N GLU A 111 -10.46 -1.01 -19.26
CA GLU A 111 -10.34 0.36 -19.71
C GLU A 111 -9.91 1.33 -18.60
N LEU A 112 -10.23 1.05 -17.34
CA LEU A 112 -9.76 1.84 -16.20
C LEU A 112 -8.34 1.43 -15.80
N LEU A 113 -8.00 0.15 -15.85
CA LEU A 113 -6.64 -0.34 -15.62
C LEU A 113 -5.64 0.23 -16.65
N ALA A 114 -6.06 0.36 -17.91
CA ALA A 114 -5.23 0.93 -18.97
C ALA A 114 -4.83 2.40 -18.70
N LYS A 115 -5.57 3.12 -17.84
CA LYS A 115 -5.24 4.50 -17.44
C LYS A 115 -4.17 4.59 -16.35
N LEU A 116 -3.74 3.46 -15.78
CA LEU A 116 -2.71 3.39 -14.73
C LEU A 116 -1.30 3.16 -15.28
N ALA A 117 -1.17 2.85 -16.57
CA ALA A 117 0.09 2.62 -17.28
C ALA A 117 0.76 3.94 -17.69
#